data_AF-A0A932LYL1-F1
#
_entry.id   AF-A0A932LYL1-F1
#
_cell.length_a   1.000
_cell.length_b   1.000
_cell.length_c   1.000
_cell.angle_alpha   90.00
_cell.angle_beta   90.00
_cell.angle_gamma   90.00
#
_symmetry.space_group_name_H-M   'P 1'
#
loop_
_entity.id
_entity.type
_entity.pdbx_description
1 polymer ?
#
loop_
_entity_poly.entity_id
_entity_poly.type
_entity_poly.pdbx_seq_one_letter_code
_entity_poly.pdbx_strand_id
1 'polypeptide(L)' 'MGVTGHLLGSLAGLFLSLILIYVINLQTFGWTIQFASPLAIVAEALALVLGAAIAGGIFPAIRAGRVPVASALRYE' A
#
# COMPACT_ATOMS: atom_id res chain seq x y z
N MET A 1 -3.65 -10.38 6.37
CA MET A 1 -2.35 -9.85 5.89
C MET A 1 -2.50 -8.63 4.99
N GLY A 2 -3.46 -8.57 4.06
CA GLY A 2 -3.64 -7.39 3.19
C GLY A 2 -3.97 -6.08 3.93
N VAL A 3 -4.97 -6.10 4.83
CA VAL A 3 -5.39 -4.90 5.59
C VAL A 3 -4.28 -4.39 6.52
N THR A 4 -3.58 -5.30 7.21
CA THR A 4 -2.46 -4.94 8.09
C THR A 4 -1.28 -4.38 7.29
N GLY A 5 -0.95 -4.96 6.14
CA GLY A 5 0.07 -4.42 5.24
C GLY A 5 -0.28 -3.03 4.70
N HIS A 6 -1.55 -2.82 4.34
CA HIS A 6 -2.04 -1.49 3.95
C HIS A 6 -1.91 -0.47 5.07
N LEU A 7 -2.39 -0.79 6.28
CA LEU A 7 -2.29 0.10 7.44
C LEU A 7 -0.84 0.49 7.76
N LEU A 8 0.05 -0.49 7.82
CA LEU A 8 1.48 -0.26 8.11
C LEU A 8 2.17 0.53 6.99
N GLY A 9 1.85 0.22 5.73
CA GLY A 9 2.37 0.95 4.57
C GLY A 9 1.90 2.41 4.54
N SER A 10 0.63 2.68 4.84
CA SER A 10 0.09 4.03 4.94
C SER A 10 0.77 4.82 6.06
N LEU A 11 0.95 4.23 7.24
CA LEU A 11 1.65 4.84 8.37
C LEU A 11 3.11 5.17 8.03
N ALA A 12 3.83 4.21 7.44
CA ALA A 12 5.23 4.40 7.05
C ALA A 12 5.38 5.49 5.97
N GLY A 13 4.49 5.51 4.96
CA GLY A 13 4.46 6.54 3.93
C GLY A 13 4.15 7.94 4.50
N LEU A 14 3.26 8.01 5.49
CA LEU A 14 2.92 9.27 6.17
C LEU A 14 4.12 9.80 6.97
N PHE A 15 4.83 8.95 7.71
CA PHE A 15 6.08 9.32 8.38
C PHE A 15 7.15 9.80 7.40
N LEU A 16 7.35 9.07 6.30
CA LEU A 16 8.32 9.44 5.27
C LEU A 16 7.99 10.80 4.64
N SER A 17 6.72 11.06 4.34
CA SER A 17 6.25 12.35 3.84
C SER A 17 6.55 13.49 4.82
N LEU A 18 6.28 13.30 6.11
CA LEU A 18 6.57 14.30 7.14
C LEU A 18 8.08 14.61 7.21
N ILE A 19 8.93 13.58 7.16
CA ILE A 19 10.39 13.77 7.17
C ILE A 19 10.84 14.57 5.95
N LEU A 20 10.33 14.23 4.76
CA LEU A 20 10.64 14.93 3.53
C LEU A 20 10.25 16.41 3.62
N ILE A 21 9.09 16.72 4.20
CA ILE A 21 8.57 18.09 4.24
C ILE A 21 9.19 18.92 5.36
N TYR A 22 9.31 18.39 6.58
CA TYR A 22 9.72 19.17 7.75
C TYR A 22 11.22 19.13 8.02
N VAL A 23 11.90 18.06 7.61
CA VAL A 23 13.35 17.93 7.81
C VAL A 23 14.07 18.30 6.53
N ILE A 24 13.81 17.56 5.45
CA ILE A 24 14.61 17.67 4.22
C ILE A 24 14.29 18.97 3.48
N ASN A 25 13.01 19.27 3.22
CA ASN A 25 12.64 20.46 2.46
C ASN A 25 13.10 21.76 3.16
N LEU A 26 13.03 21.79 4.49
CA LEU A 26 13.46 22.93 5.29
C LEU A 26 15.00 23.08 5.31
N GLN A 27 15.73 21.97 5.35
CA GLN A 27 17.19 21.94 5.43
C GLN A 27 17.88 22.12 4.07
N THR A 28 17.26 21.65 2.98
CA THR A 28 17.85 21.69 1.63
C THR A 28 17.58 23.01 0.89
N PHE A 29 16.44 23.66 1.11
CA PHE A 29 16.02 24.77 0.27
C PHE A 29 15.96 26.14 0.99
N GLY A 30 15.88 26.20 2.32
CA GLY A 30 15.91 27.47 3.07
C GLY A 30 14.65 28.35 2.93
N TRP A 31 13.64 27.90 2.18
CA TRP A 31 12.32 28.50 1.98
C TRP A 31 11.24 27.41 1.91
N THR A 32 10.02 27.66 2.39
CA THR A 32 8.93 26.68 2.37
C THR A 32 8.25 26.70 0.99
N ILE A 33 8.44 25.67 0.16
CA ILE A 33 7.65 25.49 -1.06
C ILE A 33 6.16 25.38 -0.68
N GLN A 34 5.29 26.14 -1.35
CA GLN A 34 3.85 26.14 -1.11
C GLN A 34 3.32 24.70 -1.13
N PHE A 35 2.64 24.32 -0.05
CA PHE A 35 2.10 22.99 0.15
C PHE A 35 0.95 22.76 -0.84
N ALA A 36 1.27 22.27 -2.03
CA ALA A 36 0.26 21.80 -2.97
C ALA A 36 -0.29 20.49 -2.41
N SER A 37 -1.52 20.50 -1.91
CA SER A 37 -2.17 19.31 -1.35
C SER A 37 -2.16 18.19 -2.40
N PRO A 38 -1.35 17.13 -2.22
CA PRO A 38 -1.13 16.14 -3.26
C PRO A 38 -2.24 15.07 -3.22
N LEU A 39 -3.49 15.48 -2.98
CA LEU A 39 -4.65 14.59 -2.91
C LEU A 39 -4.78 13.72 -4.17
N ALA A 40 -4.43 14.28 -5.34
CA ALA A 40 -4.37 13.55 -6.59
C ALA A 40 -3.32 12.42 -6.56
N ILE A 41 -2.11 12.70 -6.10
CA ILE A 41 -1.02 11.71 -5.99
C ILE A 41 -1.35 10.63 -4.95
N VAL A 42 -1.98 11.02 -3.83
CA VAL A 42 -2.44 10.07 -2.82
C VAL A 42 -3.50 9.15 -3.39
N ALA A 43 -4.45 9.68 -4.16
CA ALA A 43 -5.50 8.89 -4.82
C ALA A 43 -4.92 7.95 -5.88
N GLU A 44 -3.96 8.41 -6.70
CA GLU A 44 -3.24 7.56 -7.66
C GLU A 44 -2.48 6.43 -6.97
N ALA A 45 -1.75 6.74 -5.89
CA ALA A 45 -1.03 5.74 -5.12
C ALA A 45 -1.98 4.69 -4.51
N LEU A 46 -3.13 5.12 -3.97
CA LEU A 46 -4.15 4.21 -3.44
C LEU A 46 -4.71 3.29 -4.53
N ALA A 47 -5.06 3.86 -5.70
CA ALA A 47 -5.55 3.09 -6.83
C ALA A 47 -4.53 2.07 -7.33
N LEU A 48 -3.26 2.47 -7.42
CA LEU A 48 -2.16 1.61 -7.85
C LEU A 48 -1.94 0.44 -6.89
N VAL A 49 -1.88 0.71 -5.58
CA VAL A 49 -1.64 -0.34 -4.57
C VAL A 49 -2.83 -1.30 -4.52
N LEU A 50 -4.07 -0.81 -4.55
CA LEU A 50 -5.26 -1.67 -4.61
C LEU A 50 -5.28 -2.52 -5.88
N GLY A 51 -4.97 -1.93 -7.04
CA GLY A 51 -4.86 -2.64 -8.30
C GLY A 51 -3.80 -3.75 -8.28
N ALA A 52 -2.62 -3.45 -7.75
CA ALA A 52 -1.54 -4.42 -7.60
C ALA A 52 -1.89 -5.56 -6.63
N ALA A 53 -2.54 -5.25 -5.51
CA ALA A 53 -2.98 -6.24 -4.53
C ALA A 53 -4.02 -7.20 -5.11
N ILE A 54 -5.00 -6.68 -5.86
CA ILE A 54 -6.00 -7.50 -6.58
C ILE A 54 -5.30 -8.36 -7.62
N ALA A 55 -4.46 -7.78 -8.48
CA ALA A 55 -3.74 -8.51 -9.52
C ALA A 55 -2.89 -9.66 -8.95
N GLY A 56 -2.14 -9.40 -7.88
CA GLY A 56 -1.34 -10.43 -7.19
C GLY A 56 -2.18 -11.49 -6.47
N GLY A 57 -3.39 -11.14 -6.02
CA GLY A 57 -4.30 -12.03 -5.30
C GLY A 57 -5.15 -12.94 -6.20
N ILE A 58 -5.40 -12.57 -7.46
CA ILE A 58 -6.28 -13.33 -8.37
C ILE A 58 -5.75 -14.75 -8.63
N PHE A 59 -4.47 -14.88 -8.98
CA PHE A 59 -3.87 -16.19 -9.27
C PHE A 59 -3.95 -17.18 -8.09
N PRO A 60 -3.48 -16.84 -6.87
CA PRO A 60 -3.60 -17.74 -5.72
C PRO A 60 -5.07 -17.99 -5.32
N ALA A 61 -5.96 -17.00 -5.44
CA ALA A 61 -7.37 -17.18 -5.13
C ALA A 61 -8.06 -18.20 -6.05
N ILE A 62 -7.81 -18.11 -7.37
CA ILE A 62 -8.32 -19.09 -8.35
C ILE A 62 -7.74 -20.49 -8.06
N ARG A 63 -6.46 -20.57 -7.71
CA ARG A 63 -5.80 -21.85 -7.42
C ARG A 63 -6.37 -22.49 -6.14
N ALA A 64 -6.62 -21.70 -5.10
CA ALA A 64 -7.21 -22.15 -3.85
C ALA A 64 -8.65 -22.66 -4.04
N GLY A 65 -9.46 -21.98 -4.86
CA GLY A 65 -10.84 -22.40 -5.16
C GLY A 65 -10.96 -23.70 -5.96
N ARG A 66 -9.87 -24.16 -6.59
CA ARG A 66 -9.82 -25.41 -7.35
C ARG A 66 -9.32 -26.62 -6.53
N VAL A 67 -8.98 -26.43 -5.25
CA VAL A 67 -8.57 -27.54 -4.38
C VAL A 67 -9.83 -28.32 -3.95
N PRO A 68 -9.92 -29.64 -4.26
CA PRO A 68 -11.07 -30.45 -3.86
C PRO A 68 -11.23 -30.46 -2.33
N VAL A 69 -12.41 -30.09 -1.83
CA VAL A 69 -12.74 -30.04 -0.39
C VAL A 69 -12.44 -31.37 0.31
N ALA A 70 -12.65 -32.50 -0.38
CA ALA A 70 -12.36 -33.84 0.13
C ALA A 70 -10.86 -34.11 0.37
N SER A 71 -9.96 -33.48 -0.39
CA SER A 71 -8.51 -33.61 -0.17
C SER A 71 -7.98 -32.69 0.94
N ALA A 72 -8.69 -31.60 1.24
CA ALA A 72 -8.34 -30.68 2.31
C ALA A 72 -8.70 -31.23 3.71
N LEU A 73 -9.82 -31.96 3.83
CA LEU A 73 -10.21 -32.64 5.08
C LEU A 73 -9.41 -33.91 5.38
N ARG A 74 -8.80 -34.55 4.37
CA ARG A 74 -8.03 -35.80 4.54
C ARG A 74 -6.58 -35.57 5.00
N TYR A 75 -6.18 -34.31 5.13
CA TYR A 75 -4.84 -33.90 5.58
C TYR A 75 -4.80 -33.44 7.05
N GLU A 76 -5.90 -33.59 7.78
CA GLU A 76 -5.93 -33.58 9.26
C GLU A 76 -5.64 -34.96 9.84
#